data_AF-A0A9D5NP76-F1
#
_entry.id   AF-A0A9D5NP76-F1
#
_cell.length_a   1.000
_cell.length_b   1.000
_cell.length_c   1.000
_cell.angle_alpha   90.00
_cell.angle_beta   90.00
_cell.angle_gamma   90.00
#
_symmetry.space_group_name_H-M   'P 1'
#
loop_
_entity.id
_entity.type
_entity.pdbx_description
1 polymer ?
#
loop_
_entity_poly.entity_id
_entity_poly.type
_entity_poly.pdbx_seq_one_letter_code
_entity_poly.pdbx_strand_id
1 'polypeptide(L)' 'MKYIFKPKNRIECISRHGDYHGFFVIKNIELVISAKNPRHLQVLMKFRHRIEEEFVNYLNAKSYKKDPEN' A
#
# COMPACT_ATOMS: atom_id res chain seq x y z
N MET A 1 16.42 -6.61 -3.99
CA MET A 1 15.12 -6.78 -4.65
C MET A 1 14.58 -5.40 -4.97
N LYS A 2 13.94 -5.22 -6.12
CA LYS A 2 13.16 -4.02 -6.48
C LYS A 2 11.68 -4.40 -6.44
N TYR A 3 10.87 -3.55 -5.81
CA TYR A 3 9.40 -3.68 -5.80
C TYR A 3 8.81 -2.55 -6.63
N ILE A 4 8.06 -2.89 -7.68
CA ILE A 4 7.46 -1.92 -8.59
C ILE A 4 5.94 -2.03 -8.47
N PHE A 5 5.31 -0.97 -7.99
CA PHE A 5 3.86 -0.88 -7.90
C PHE A 5 3.29 -0.62 -9.30
N LYS A 6 2.36 -1.46 -9.72
CA LYS A 6 1.66 -1.39 -11.01
C LYS A 6 0.16 -1.21 -10.78
N PRO A 7 -0.57 -0.71 -11.79
CA PRO A 7 -2.02 -0.52 -11.68
C PRO A 7 -2.74 -1.80 -11.29
N LYS A 8 -3.95 -1.66 -10.72
CA LYS A 8 -4.79 -2.78 -10.26
C LYS A 8 -4.14 -3.59 -9.13
N ASN A 9 -3.48 -2.91 -8.19
CA ASN A 9 -2.92 -3.50 -6.97
C ASN A 9 -1.86 -4.59 -7.21
N ARG A 10 -1.19 -4.58 -8.37
CA ARG A 10 -0.14 -5.55 -8.71
C ARG A 10 1.22 -5.01 -8.30
N ILE A 11 2.06 -5.85 -7.70
CA ILE A 11 3.45 -5.52 -7.36
C ILE A 11 4.36 -6.51 -8.06
N GLU A 12 5.28 -5.99 -8.87
CA GLU A 12 6.35 -6.77 -9.48
C GLU A 12 7.55 -6.82 -8.54
N CYS A 13 8.12 -8.01 -8.37
CA CYS A 13 9.31 -8.26 -7.56
C CYS A 13 10.42 -8.77 -8.46
N ILE A 14 11.53 -8.04 -8.48
CA ILE A 14 12.70 -8.35 -9.31
C ILE A 14 13.90 -8.53 -8.38
N SER A 15 14.60 -9.67 -8.46
CA SER A 15 15.85 -9.89 -7.73
C SER A 15 16.94 -8.93 -8.23
N ARG A 16 17.98 -8.65 -7.42
CA ARG A 16 19.08 -7.76 -7.85
C ARG A 16 19.91 -8.35 -9.01
N HIS A 17 19.89 -9.67 -9.18
CA HIS A 17 20.68 -10.41 -10.17
C HIS A 17 19.83 -11.13 -11.22
N GLY A 18 18.50 -10.94 -11.18
CA GLY A 18 17.57 -11.51 -12.17
C GLY A 18 17.15 -12.96 -11.91
N ASP A 19 17.55 -13.55 -10.77
CA ASP A 19 17.28 -14.97 -10.43
C ASP A 19 15.78 -15.30 -10.38
N TYR A 20 14.93 -14.29 -10.17
CA TYR A 20 13.50 -14.41 -10.29
C TYR A 20 12.84 -13.07 -10.65
N HIS A 21 11.78 -13.17 -11.46
CA HIS A 21 10.86 -12.09 -11.81
C HIS A 21 9.44 -12.61 -11.61
N GLY A 22 8.79 -12.13 -10.56
CA GLY A 22 7.43 -12.54 -10.18
C GLY A 22 6.53 -11.36 -9.89
N PHE A 23 5.25 -11.63 -9.67
CA PHE A 23 4.30 -10.62 -9.22
C PHE A 23 3.32 -11.19 -8.20
N PHE A 24 2.76 -10.31 -7.38
CA PHE A 24 1.62 -10.60 -6.52
C PHE A 24 0.59 -9.47 -6.60
N VAL A 25 -0.65 -9.77 -6.20
CA VAL A 25 -1.76 -8.82 -6.21
C VAL A 25 -2.27 -8.63 -4.79
N ILE A 26 -2.38 -7.38 -4.35
CA ILE A 26 -3.01 -7.07 -3.07
C ILE A 26 -4.52 -7.20 -3.24
N LYS A 27 -5.10 -8.24 -2.63
CA LYS A 27 -6.55 -8.49 -2.62
C LYS A 27 -7.27 -7.82 -1.46
N ASN A 28 -6.60 -7.67 -0.32
CA ASN A 28 -7.15 -7.06 0.89
C ASN A 28 -6.03 -6.42 1.71
N ILE A 29 -6.35 -5.40 2.48
CA ILE A 29 -5.45 -4.69 3.39
C ILE A 29 -6.15 -4.61 4.74
N GLU A 30 -5.53 -5.20 5.75
CA GLU A 30 -5.98 -5.04 7.13
C GLU A 30 -5.19 -3.90 7.78
N LEU A 31 -5.88 -2.88 8.28
CA LEU A 31 -5.27 -1.78 9.03
C LEU A 31 -5.54 -1.96 10.52
N VAL A 32 -4.46 -2.03 11.30
CA VAL A 32 -4.52 -2.00 12.77
C VAL A 32 -4.40 -0.55 13.23
N ILE A 33 -5.50 -0.01 13.77
CA ILE A 33 -5.55 1.35 14.31
C ILE A 33 -5.26 1.30 15.82
N SER A 34 -4.29 2.07 16.29
CA SER A 34 -3.93 2.17 17.70
C SER A 34 -3.66 3.61 18.11
N ALA A 35 -3.88 3.92 19.40
CA ALA A 35 -3.50 5.20 20.00
C ALA A 35 -3.22 5.03 21.49
N LYS A 36 -2.28 5.81 22.03
CA LYS A 36 -1.96 5.80 23.47
C LYS A 36 -3.13 6.28 24.34
N ASN A 37 -3.94 7.21 23.83
CA ASN A 37 -5.13 7.71 24.52
C ASN A 37 -6.39 6.95 24.03
N PRO A 38 -7.16 6.32 24.92
CA PRO A 38 -8.38 5.61 24.56
C PRO A 38 -9.40 6.48 23.80
N ARG A 39 -9.53 7.76 24.15
CA ARG A 39 -10.43 8.69 23.44
C ARG A 39 -9.99 8.92 22.00
N HIS A 40 -8.69 9.00 21.75
CA HIS A 40 -8.18 9.15 20.38
C HIS A 40 -8.41 7.87 19.57
N LEU A 41 -8.23 6.70 20.18
CA LEU A 41 -8.54 5.44 19.53
C LEU A 41 -10.03 5.38 19.12
N GLN A 42 -10.95 5.77 20.02
CA GLN A 42 -12.38 5.83 19.68
C GLN A 42 -12.67 6.75 18.50
N VAL A 43 -12.03 7.92 18.46
CA VAL A 43 -12.16 8.86 17.33
C VAL A 43 -11.62 8.25 16.04
N LEU A 44 -10.42 7.67 16.05
CA LEU A 44 -9.81 7.05 14.88
C LEU A 44 -10.63 5.87 14.36
N MET A 45 -11.18 5.04 15.26
CA MET A 45 -12.05 3.93 14.89
C MET A 45 -13.34 4.40 14.20
N LYS A 46 -13.91 5.56 14.58
CA LYS A 46 -15.05 6.16 13.86
C LYS A 46 -14.68 6.60 12.44
N PHE A 47 -13.43 6.99 12.21
CA PHE A 47 -12.92 7.42 10.92
C PHE A 47 -12.22 6.31 10.12
N ARG A 48 -12.28 5.06 10.59
CA ARG A 48 -11.59 3.91 9.97
C ARG A 48 -11.80 3.82 8.46
N HIS A 49 -13.04 3.95 8.00
CA HIS A 49 -13.36 3.88 6.58
C HIS A 49 -12.63 4.95 5.74
N ARG A 50 -12.55 6.20 6.24
CA ARG A 50 -11.81 7.28 5.57
C ARG A 50 -10.31 7.03 5.58
N ILE A 51 -9.77 6.47 6.66
CA ILE A 51 -8.37 6.09 6.75
C ILE A 51 -8.04 5.00 5.72
N GLU A 52 -8.91 3.99 5.59
CA GLU A 52 -8.79 2.92 4.59
C GLU A 52 -8.86 3.49 3.16
N GLU A 53 -9.80 4.39 2.89
CA GLU A 53 -9.94 5.07 1.59
C GLU A 53 -8.70 5.89 1.21
N GLU A 54 -8.20 6.73 2.12
CA GLU A 54 -6.96 7.50 1.93
C GLU A 54 -5.75 6.60 1.67
N PHE A 55 -5.67 5.46 2.36
CA PHE A 55 -4.60 4.50 2.15
C PHE A 55 -4.68 3.83 0.77
N VAL A 56 -5.86 3.42 0.33
CA VAL A 56 -6.10 2.87 -1.01
C VAL A 56 -5.75 3.92 -2.07
N ASN A 57 -6.18 5.17 -1.89
CA ASN A 57 -5.87 6.28 -2.79
C ASN A 57 -4.36 6.54 -2.87
N TYR A 58 -3.66 6.53 -1.73
CA TYR A 58 -2.21 6.65 -1.69
C TYR A 58 -1.50 5.53 -2.46
N LEU A 59 -1.90 4.27 -2.26
CA LEU A 59 -1.31 3.13 -2.98
C LEU A 59 -1.56 3.22 -4.48
N ASN A 60 -2.77 3.59 -4.88
CA ASN A 60 -3.11 3.83 -6.28
C ASN A 60 -2.24 4.96 -6.86
N ALA A 61 -2.16 6.11 -6.19
CA ALA A 61 -1.34 7.23 -6.64
C ALA A 61 0.16 6.87 -6.75
N LYS A 62 0.69 6.07 -5.81
CA LYS A 62 2.07 5.57 -5.87
C LYS A 62 2.30 4.64 -7.07
N SER A 63 1.31 3.81 -7.39
CA SER A 63 1.33 3.01 -8.63
C SER A 63 1.35 3.87 -9.91
N TYR A 64 0.86 5.11 -9.86
CA TYR A 64 0.84 6.02 -11.01
C TYR A 64 2.06 6.95 -11.09
N LYS A 65 2.81 7.12 -10.00
CA LYS A 65 4.13 7.77 -10.05
C LYS A 65 5.08 6.84 -10.77
N LYS A 66 5.19 7.00 -12.10
CA LYS A 66 6.28 6.47 -12.91
C LYS A 66 7.60 6.68 -12.15
N ASP A 67 8.42 5.64 -12.06
CA ASP A 67 9.85 5.79 -11.75
C ASP A 67 10.39 6.95 -12.62
N PRO A 68 11.03 7.97 -12.04
CA PRO A 68 11.76 8.98 -12.79
C PRO A 68 13.08 8.38 -13.30
N GLU A 69 12.98 7.36 -14.14
CA GLU A 69 14.10 6.80 -14.90
C GLU A 69 13.60 6.55 -16.32
N ASN A 70 13.49 7.65 -17.06
CA ASN A 70 13.88 7.70 -18.47
C ASN A 70 15.12 8.61 -18.54
#